data_AF-A0A8T5KHD9-F1
#
_entry.id   AF-A0A8T5KHD9-F1
#
_cell.length_a   1.000
_cell.length_b   1.000
_cell.length_c   1.000
_cell.angle_alpha   90.00
_cell.angle_beta   90.00
_cell.angle_gamma   90.00
#
_symmetry.space_group_name_H-M   'P 1'
#
loop_
_entity.id
_entity.type
_entity.pdbx_description
1 polymer ?
#
loop_
_entity_poly.entity_id
_entity_poly.type
_entity_poly.pdbx_seq_one_letter_code
_entity_poly.pdbx_strand_id
1 'polypeptide(L)' 'IQTSAEKGAETSIWAATASELEKVSGKTFAKKREASSADIAHDEEVQDKLWDWTLITLRGQPD' A
#
# COMPACT_ATOMS: atom_id res chain seq x y z
N ILE A 1 -7.69 12.27 -10.07
CA ILE A 1 -8.44 12.85 -8.94
C ILE A 1 -9.61 11.90 -8.65
N GLN A 2 -9.76 11.43 -7.40
CA GLN A 2 -10.97 10.70 -7.00
C GLN A 2 -12.07 11.73 -6.76
N THR A 3 -13.22 11.55 -7.40
CA THR A 3 -14.30 12.54 -7.46
C THR A 3 -15.48 12.21 -6.55
N SER A 4 -15.52 11.01 -5.97
CA SER A 4 -16.52 10.56 -4.99
C SER A 4 -15.94 9.47 -4.10
N ALA A 5 -16.59 9.20 -2.96
CA ALA A 5 -16.17 8.15 -2.02
C ALA A 5 -16.23 6.76 -2.67
N GLU A 6 -17.28 6.48 -3.45
CA GLU A 6 -17.47 5.22 -4.17
C GLU A 6 -16.34 5.00 -5.17
N LYS A 7 -16.01 6.03 -5.96
CA LYS A 7 -14.92 5.93 -6.92
C LYS A 7 -13.58 5.75 -6.22
N GLY A 8 -13.45 6.29 -5.01
CA GLY A 8 -12.24 6.18 -4.24
C GLY A 8 -12.01 4.81 -3.61
N ALA A 9 -13.07 4.23 -3.08
CA ALA A 9 -13.05 2.91 -2.45
C ALA A 9 -13.00 1.76 -3.47
N GLU A 10 -13.42 1.99 -4.72
CA GLU A 10 -13.58 0.95 -5.76
C GLU A 10 -12.37 -0.01 -5.86
N THR A 11 -11.14 0.52 -5.95
CA THR A 11 -9.95 -0.33 -6.11
C THR A 11 -9.63 -1.09 -4.82
N SER A 12 -9.82 -0.48 -3.66
CA SER A 12 -9.59 -1.14 -2.36
C SER A 12 -10.59 -2.26 -2.12
N ILE A 13 -11.87 -2.03 -2.44
CA ILE A 13 -12.93 -3.05 -2.31
C ILE A 13 -12.65 -4.23 -3.26
N TRP A 14 -12.31 -3.94 -4.52
CA TRP A 14 -11.92 -4.99 -5.47
C TRP A 14 -10.69 -5.75 -4.97
N ALA A 15 -9.62 -5.05 -4.56
CA ALA A 15 -8.40 -5.70 -4.09
C ALA A 15 -8.61 -6.63 -2.89
N ALA A 16 -9.54 -6.26 -1.99
CA ALA A 16 -9.85 -7.04 -0.79
C ALA A 16 -10.78 -8.25 -1.04
N THR A 17 -11.53 -8.27 -2.15
CA THR A 17 -12.60 -9.26 -2.38
C THR A 17 -12.45 -10.08 -3.67
N ALA A 18 -11.57 -9.66 -4.58
CA ALA A 18 -11.28 -10.34 -5.83
C ALA A 18 -10.59 -11.69 -5.61
N SER A 19 -11.24 -12.78 -6.03
CA SER A 19 -10.69 -14.14 -5.88
C SER A 19 -9.42 -14.32 -6.73
N GLU A 20 -9.27 -13.58 -7.83
CA GLU A 20 -8.05 -13.60 -8.65
C GLU A 20 -6.80 -13.07 -7.92
N LEU A 21 -6.97 -12.41 -6.78
CA LEU A 21 -5.86 -11.85 -5.98
C LEU A 21 -5.53 -12.65 -4.72
N GLU A 22 -6.24 -13.76 -4.42
CA GLU A 22 -6.05 -14.52 -3.16
C GLU A 22 -4.61 -14.93 -2.87
N LYS A 23 -3.81 -15.19 -3.92
CA LYS A 23 -2.40 -15.62 -3.80
C LYS A 23 -1.42 -14.59 -4.33
N VAL A 24 -1.88 -13.36 -4.56
CA VAL A 24 -1.06 -12.28 -5.11
C VAL A 24 -0.54 -11.41 -3.98
N SER A 25 0.78 -11.22 -3.92
CA SER A 25 1.44 -10.32 -2.97
C SER A 25 2.50 -9.48 -3.67
N GLY A 26 2.90 -8.36 -3.06
CA GLY A 26 3.95 -7.45 -3.56
C GLY A 26 3.57 -6.60 -4.76
N LYS A 27 2.30 -6.62 -5.19
CA LYS A 27 1.80 -5.86 -6.34
C LYS A 27 1.02 -4.61 -5.92
N THR A 28 1.10 -3.58 -6.74
CA THR A 28 0.33 -2.34 -6.59
C THR A 28 -0.74 -2.23 -7.67
N PHE A 29 -1.89 -1.66 -7.31
CA PHE A 29 -3.06 -1.61 -8.19
C PHE A 29 -3.70 -0.22 -8.25
N ALA A 30 -4.13 0.17 -9.44
CA ALA A 30 -4.91 1.38 -9.68
C ALA A 30 -6.02 1.11 -10.70
N LYS A 31 -7.23 1.61 -10.44
CA LYS A 31 -8.41 1.40 -11.32
C LYS A 31 -8.66 -0.10 -11.59
N LYS A 32 -8.48 -0.94 -10.56
CA LYS A 32 -8.63 -2.40 -10.60
C LYS A 32 -7.69 -3.10 -11.60
N ARG A 33 -6.48 -2.57 -11.77
CA ARG A 33 -5.44 -3.12 -12.66
C ARG A 33 -4.08 -2.94 -12.00
N GLU A 34 -3.15 -3.84 -12.31
CA GLU A 34 -1.75 -3.71 -11.86
C GLU A 34 -1.17 -2.41 -12.42
N ALA A 35 -0.43 -1.71 -11.57
CA ALA A 35 0.19 -0.43 -11.90
C ALA A 35 1.56 -0.37 -11.23
N SER A 36 2.56 0.20 -11.89
CA SER A 36 3.88 0.39 -11.32
C SER A 36 3.86 1.46 -10.22
N SER A 37 4.57 1.20 -9.13
CA SER A 37 4.96 2.20 -8.14
C SER A 37 6.27 2.88 -8.53
N ALA A 38 6.68 3.87 -7.73
CA ALA A 38 7.99 4.51 -7.88
C ALA A 38 9.12 3.51 -7.58
N ASP A 39 10.26 3.63 -8.28
CA ASP A 39 11.40 2.71 -8.15
C ASP A 39 11.92 2.61 -6.71
N ILE A 40 11.97 3.74 -5.99
CA ILE A 40 12.38 3.80 -4.57
C ILE A 40 11.51 2.93 -3.65
N ALA A 41 10.26 2.65 -4.04
CA ALA A 41 9.38 1.80 -3.26
C ALA A 41 9.79 0.32 -3.31
N HIS A 42 10.74 -0.04 -4.17
CA HIS A 42 11.30 -1.39 -4.30
C HIS A 42 12.70 -1.51 -3.67
N ASP A 43 13.25 -0.44 -3.10
CA ASP A 43 14.53 -0.48 -2.39
C ASP A 43 14.34 -1.09 -1.00
N GLU A 44 14.86 -2.31 -0.79
CA GLU A 44 14.71 -3.07 0.46
C GLU A 44 15.41 -2.36 1.64
N GLU A 45 16.56 -1.73 1.42
CA GLU A 45 17.28 -1.02 2.49
C GLU A 45 16.49 0.19 2.98
N VAL A 46 15.84 0.90 2.05
CA VAL A 46 14.95 2.03 2.39
C VAL A 46 13.70 1.56 3.12
N GLN A 47 13.10 0.43 2.70
CA GLN A 47 11.93 -0.14 3.36
C GLN A 47 12.21 -0.54 4.81
N ASP A 48 13.31 -1.24 5.05
CA ASP A 48 13.72 -1.69 6.39
C ASP A 48 14.00 -0.49 7.30
N LYS A 49 14.77 0.49 6.82
CA LYS A 49 15.04 1.72 7.58
C LYS A 49 13.74 2.45 7.93
N LEU A 50 12.83 2.61 6.97
CA LEU A 50 11.55 3.29 7.20
C LEU A 50 10.74 2.58 8.28
N TRP A 51 10.69 1.24 8.25
CA TRP A 51 9.99 0.44 9.24
C TRP A 51 10.60 0.60 10.64
N ASP A 52 11.92 0.52 10.77
CA ASP A 52 12.64 0.70 12.02
C ASP A 52 12.39 2.08 12.63
N TRP A 53 12.51 3.14 11.82
CA TRP A 53 12.24 4.52 12.25
C TRP A 53 10.78 4.70 12.69
N THR A 54 9.83 4.09 11.98
CA THR A 54 8.41 4.14 12.35
C THR A 54 8.19 3.49 13.71
N LEU A 55 8.77 2.32 13.95
CA LEU A 55 8.65 1.63 15.25
C LEU A 55 9.32 2.40 16.39
N ILE A 56 10.49 2.98 16.18
CA ILE A 56 11.17 3.83 17.18
C ILE A 56 10.27 5.02 17.55
N THR A 57 9.70 5.68 16.54
CA THR A 57 8.85 6.86 16.74
C THR A 57 7.57 6.51 17.52
N LEU A 58 6.87 5.45 17.11
CA LEU A 58 5.61 5.05 17.76
C LEU A 58 5.79 4.52 19.18
N ARG A 59 6.95 3.91 19.49
CA ARG A 59 7.26 3.40 20.84
C ARG A 59 7.83 4.46 21.78
N GLY A 60 8.13 5.66 21.27
CA GLY A 60 8.88 6.70 21.97
C GLY A 60 8.14 8.02 22.20
N GLN A 61 6.80 8.08 22.06
CA GLN A 61 6.05 9.25 22.53
C GLN A 61 5.67 9.06 24.01
N PRO A 62 6.31 9.79 24.95
CA PRO A 62 5.74 9.94 26.28
C PRO A 62 4.47 10.78 26.20
N ASP A 63 3.45 10.40 26.98
CA ASP A 63 2.26 11.23 27.27
C ASP A 63 2.65 12.61 27.84
#